data_AF-A0A1F9VTL0-F1
#
_entry.id   AF-A0A1F9VTL0-F1
#
_cell.length_a   1.000
_cell.length_b   1.000
_cell.length_c   1.000
_cell.angle_alpha   90.00
_cell.angle_beta   90.00
_cell.angle_gamma   90.00
#
_symmetry.space_group_name_H-M   'P 1'
#
loop_
_entity.id
_entity.type
_entity.pdbx_description
1 polymer ?
#
loop_
_entity_poly.entity_id
_entity_poly.type
_entity_poly.pdbx_seq_one_letter_code
_entity_poly.pdbx_strand_id
1 'polypeptide(L)'
;MGSGRSARVYKFQERIGVNYMINCPKCSSEVLVETPELGNIPLDVCPGCSGIWFEKGELEALLKQPQGGGQANLELINPKGEGLACPSCKAKMSHGGLVNPLLLVDKCQSCGGIWLDARELGLVKKLLGLPGGDSAVEVARLAADPAAPPARDTKTVLIKLAAALGAIAGLIGVSYEMYLYFSPAEAVSRAPSIGVSVVSALLFAGGILALNWGKEDRWR
;
A
#
# COMPACT_ATOMS: atom_id res chain seq x y z
N MET A 1 35.93 27.12 10.78
CA MET A 1 34.93 26.50 11.66
C MET A 1 33.59 26.51 10.93
N GLY A 2 32.98 25.34 10.71
CA GLY A 2 31.68 25.22 10.04
C GLY A 2 31.64 24.14 8.97
N SER A 3 31.97 22.88 9.30
CA SER A 3 31.69 21.75 8.41
C SER A 3 30.27 21.25 8.65
N GLY A 4 29.40 21.41 7.65
CA GLY A 4 28.06 20.84 7.62
C GLY A 4 28.10 19.33 7.83
N ARG A 5 27.29 18.84 8.77
CA ARG A 5 27.06 17.41 8.98
C ARG A 5 26.08 16.94 7.91
N SER A 6 26.62 16.60 6.75
CA SER A 6 25.93 15.78 5.76
C SER A 6 25.63 14.42 6.40
N ALA A 7 24.36 14.03 6.32
CA ALA A 7 23.84 12.75 6.78
C ALA A 7 24.75 11.62 6.31
N ARG A 8 25.25 10.84 7.26
CA ARG A 8 26.18 9.73 7.01
C ARG A 8 25.36 8.55 6.48
N VAL A 9 24.99 8.61 5.20
CA VAL A 9 24.31 7.58 4.40
C VAL A 9 25.24 6.38 4.09
N TYR A 10 26.20 6.08 4.96
CA TYR A 10 27.22 5.05 4.70
C TYR A 10 27.17 3.95 5.77
N LYS A 11 26.21 3.04 5.60
CA LYS A 11 26.39 1.64 6.02
C LYS A 11 25.55 0.63 5.21
N PHE A 12 25.38 0.90 3.91
CA PHE A 12 24.59 0.07 2.98
C PHE A 12 25.37 -1.11 2.33
N GLN A 13 26.65 -1.34 2.65
CA GLN A 13 27.53 -2.13 1.76
C GLN A 13 28.26 -3.36 2.34
N GLU A 14 27.95 -3.86 3.54
CA GLU A 14 28.64 -5.06 4.07
C GLU A 14 27.73 -6.18 4.62
N ARG A 15 26.44 -6.21 4.28
CA ARG A 15 25.59 -7.41 4.44
C ARG A 15 25.42 -8.08 3.07
N ILE A 16 26.37 -8.94 2.73
CA ILE A 16 26.26 -10.07 1.78
C ILE A 16 25.23 -9.89 0.63
N GLY A 17 25.58 -9.12 -0.40
CA GLY A 17 25.29 -9.41 -1.81
C GLY A 17 23.88 -9.83 -2.31
N VAL A 18 22.80 -9.60 -1.57
CA VAL A 18 21.43 -9.82 -2.07
C VAL A 18 20.52 -8.69 -1.59
N ASN A 19 19.86 -8.02 -2.53
CA ASN A 19 18.77 -7.08 -2.23
C ASN A 19 17.60 -7.91 -1.68
N TYR A 20 17.60 -8.16 -0.36
CA TYR A 20 16.67 -9.05 0.29
C TYR A 20 15.38 -8.27 0.58
N MET A 21 14.51 -8.15 -0.43
CA MET A 21 13.12 -7.74 -0.22
C MET A 21 12.42 -8.81 0.62
N ILE A 22 12.53 -8.70 1.94
CA ILE A 22 11.86 -9.59 2.88
C ILE A 22 10.41 -9.15 3.00
N ASN A 23 9.48 -10.04 2.69
CA ASN A 23 8.06 -9.77 2.90
C ASN A 23 7.66 -10.07 4.34
N CYS A 24 6.77 -9.24 4.88
CA CYS A 24 6.14 -9.49 6.16
C CYS A 24 5.35 -10.81 6.12
N PRO A 25 5.51 -11.70 7.11
CA PRO A 25 4.78 -12.96 7.15
C PRO A 25 3.30 -12.79 7.52
N LYS A 26 2.90 -11.61 8.04
CA LYS A 26 1.52 -11.25 8.37
C LYS A 26 0.85 -10.38 7.32
N CYS A 27 1.62 -9.48 6.71
CA CYS A 27 1.13 -8.54 5.70
C CYS A 27 1.73 -8.94 4.36
N SER A 28 1.00 -9.75 3.60
CA SER A 28 1.48 -10.33 2.34
C SER A 28 1.88 -9.31 1.27
N SER A 29 1.43 -8.05 1.40
CA SER A 29 1.73 -6.93 0.50
C SER A 29 2.85 -6.01 1.01
N GLU A 30 3.40 -6.23 2.20
CA GLU A 30 4.36 -5.32 2.82
C GLU A 30 5.77 -5.90 2.81
N VAL A 31 6.73 -5.07 2.42
CA VAL A 31 8.17 -5.35 2.51
C VAL A 31 8.69 -4.77 3.82
N LEU A 32 9.56 -5.50 4.51
CA LEU A 32 10.23 -5.01 5.71
C LEU A 32 11.21 -3.90 5.35
N VAL A 33 11.28 -2.89 6.22
CA VAL A 33 12.15 -1.73 6.06
C VAL A 33 13.19 -1.75 7.18
N GLU A 34 14.47 -1.64 6.82
CA GLU A 34 15.57 -1.55 7.77
C GLU A 34 15.54 -0.19 8.48
N THR A 35 15.55 -0.18 9.81
CA THR A 35 15.51 1.02 10.64
C THR A 35 16.63 1.00 11.68
N PRO A 36 17.31 2.14 11.95
CA PRO A 36 18.39 2.21 12.93
C PRO A 36 17.91 2.43 14.38
N GLU A 37 16.62 2.27 14.65
CA GLU A 37 15.94 2.90 15.80
C GLU A 37 16.23 2.25 17.16
N LEU A 38 16.82 1.05 17.21
CA LEU A 38 17.08 0.34 18.48
C LEU A 38 18.56 -0.04 18.63
N GLY A 39 19.29 0.70 19.47
CA GLY A 39 20.64 0.30 19.91
C GLY A 39 21.72 0.29 18.83
N ASN A 40 21.57 1.07 17.75
CA ASN A 40 22.44 1.08 16.56
C ASN A 40 22.49 -0.25 15.79
N ILE A 41 21.55 -1.16 16.05
CA ILE A 41 21.39 -2.41 15.29
C ILE A 41 20.33 -2.16 14.22
N PRO A 42 20.61 -2.45 12.94
CA PRO A 42 19.60 -2.38 11.89
C PRO A 42 18.47 -3.37 12.20
N LEU A 43 17.23 -2.88 12.28
CA LEU A 43 16.04 -3.69 12.50
C LEU A 43 15.16 -3.71 11.27
N ASP A 44 14.75 -4.89 10.83
CA ASP A 44 13.78 -5.06 9.75
C ASP A 44 12.35 -4.97 10.29
N VAL A 45 11.66 -3.88 9.97
CA VAL A 45 10.35 -3.55 10.54
C VAL A 45 9.28 -3.50 9.45
N CYS A 46 8.14 -4.13 9.70
CA CYS A 46 6.97 -4.05 8.83
C CYS A 46 6.23 -2.72 9.03
N PRO A 47 6.04 -1.89 7.99
CA PRO A 47 5.31 -0.62 8.12
C PRO A 47 3.76 -0.80 8.23
N GLY A 48 3.26 -1.99 7.93
CA GLY A 48 1.84 -2.34 8.03
C GLY A 48 1.42 -2.74 9.45
N CYS A 49 2.13 -3.71 10.04
CA CYS A 49 1.79 -4.28 11.35
C CYS A 49 2.79 -3.98 12.47
N SER A 50 3.86 -3.23 12.18
CA SER A 50 4.94 -2.92 13.12
C SER A 50 5.63 -4.14 13.75
N GLY A 51 5.53 -5.30 13.08
CA GLY A 51 6.28 -6.50 13.45
C GLY A 51 7.74 -6.38 13.03
N ILE A 52 8.62 -7.04 13.77
CA ILE A 52 10.07 -6.91 13.65
C ILE A 52 10.66 -8.28 13.37
N TRP A 53 11.54 -8.32 12.37
CA TRP A 53 12.36 -9.48 12.06
C TRP A 53 13.77 -9.28 12.61
N PHE A 54 14.28 -10.31 13.27
CA PHE A 54 15.66 -10.41 13.72
C PHE A 54 16.31 -11.58 13.00
N GLU A 55 17.46 -11.34 12.37
CA GLU A 55 18.29 -12.41 11.89
C GLU A 55 18.93 -13.19 13.06
N LYS A 56 19.50 -14.35 12.73
CA LYS A 56 20.18 -15.19 13.71
C LYS A 56 21.30 -14.41 14.40
N GLY A 57 21.22 -14.29 15.72
CA GLY A 57 22.24 -13.62 16.52
C GLY A 57 22.00 -12.12 16.75
N GLU A 58 21.08 -11.48 16.02
CA GLU A 58 20.84 -10.03 16.16
C GLU A 58 20.13 -9.69 17.47
N LEU A 59 19.11 -10.48 17.82
CA LEU A 59 18.40 -10.30 19.09
C LEU A 59 19.33 -10.60 20.28
N GLU A 60 20.17 -11.63 20.18
CA GLU A 60 21.21 -11.91 21.17
C GLU A 60 22.20 -10.76 21.31
N ALA A 61 22.62 -10.15 20.18
CA ALA A 61 23.52 -9.01 20.20
C ALA A 61 22.87 -7.79 20.85
N LEU A 62 21.59 -7.54 20.59
CA LEU A 62 20.81 -6.47 21.23
C LEU A 62 20.70 -6.68 22.74
N LEU A 63 20.38 -7.91 23.17
CA LEU A 63 20.26 -8.27 24.58
C LEU A 63 21.60 -8.27 25.34
N LYS A 64 22.74 -8.41 24.64
CA LYS A 64 24.08 -8.38 25.25
C LYS A 64 24.67 -6.97 25.40
N GLN A 65 24.03 -5.94 24.83
CA GLN A 65 24.48 -4.56 25.04
C GLN A 65 24.39 -4.20 26.53
N PRO A 66 25.21 -3.25 27.05
CA PRO A 66 25.18 -2.88 28.47
C PRO A 66 23.82 -2.38 28.99
N GLN A 67 22.90 -2.04 28.07
CA GLN A 67 21.50 -1.70 28.34
C GLN A 67 20.65 -2.98 28.55
N GLY A 68 20.95 -4.05 27.81
CA GLY A 68 20.34 -5.38 27.93
C GLY A 68 20.97 -6.18 29.07
N GLY A 69 20.27 -6.25 30.19
CA GLY A 69 20.71 -7.01 31.35
C GLY A 69 20.53 -8.52 31.15
N GLY A 70 21.49 -9.21 30.54
CA GLY A 70 21.70 -10.64 30.81
C GLY A 70 21.97 -11.54 29.59
N GLN A 71 22.69 -12.64 29.85
CA GLN A 71 22.86 -13.76 28.91
C GLN A 71 21.50 -14.45 28.70
N ALA A 72 20.76 -14.06 27.67
CA ALA A 72 19.50 -14.70 27.33
C ALA A 72 19.76 -15.97 26.50
N ASN A 73 19.41 -17.14 27.04
CA ASN A 73 19.21 -18.33 26.21
C ASN A 73 17.94 -18.11 25.39
N LEU A 74 18.07 -17.93 24.07
CA LEU A 74 16.95 -17.69 23.15
C LEU A 74 16.25 -18.98 22.71
N GLU A 75 16.24 -19.99 23.55
CA GLU A 75 15.49 -21.23 23.32
C GLU A 75 14.02 -21.01 23.69
N LEU A 76 13.12 -21.57 22.88
CA LEU A 76 11.69 -21.38 23.10
C LEU A 76 11.21 -22.18 24.30
N ILE A 77 10.46 -21.53 25.19
CA ILE A 77 9.67 -22.11 26.25
C ILE A 77 8.34 -22.56 25.64
N ASN A 78 8.05 -23.87 25.74
CA ASN A 78 6.84 -24.51 25.22
C ASN A 78 6.60 -24.26 23.71
N PRO A 79 7.55 -24.65 22.83
CA PRO A 79 7.43 -24.40 21.40
C PRO A 79 6.29 -25.21 20.77
N LYS A 80 5.51 -24.55 19.93
CA LYS A 80 4.44 -25.15 19.13
C LYS A 80 4.71 -24.97 17.65
N GLY A 81 4.47 -26.01 16.84
CA GLY A 81 4.65 -25.99 15.39
C GLY A 81 3.57 -25.24 14.59
N GLU A 82 2.96 -24.21 15.19
CA GLU A 82 1.86 -23.42 14.63
C GLU A 82 2.22 -21.98 14.28
N GLY A 83 3.51 -21.64 14.30
CA GLY A 83 4.00 -20.30 13.98
C GLY A 83 3.93 -19.97 12.47
N LEU A 84 4.31 -18.73 12.17
CA LEU A 84 4.27 -18.15 10.83
C LEU A 84 5.31 -18.77 9.87
N ALA A 85 5.19 -18.45 8.58
CA ALA A 85 6.26 -18.76 7.62
C ALA A 85 7.45 -17.81 7.83
N CYS A 86 8.66 -18.37 7.86
CA CYS A 86 9.90 -17.62 8.01
C CYS A 86 10.04 -16.61 6.84
N PRO A 87 10.20 -15.31 7.11
CA PRO A 87 10.35 -14.30 6.06
C PRO A 87 11.58 -14.55 5.16
N SER A 88 12.65 -15.07 5.76
CA SER A 88 13.92 -15.36 5.08
C SER A 88 13.91 -16.67 4.28
N CYS A 89 13.68 -17.82 4.93
CA CYS A 89 13.80 -19.14 4.29
C CYS A 89 12.46 -19.84 3.99
N LYS A 90 11.32 -19.20 4.29
CA LYS A 90 9.95 -19.71 4.11
C LYS A 90 9.57 -20.97 4.89
N ALA A 91 10.47 -21.54 5.69
CA ALA A 91 10.18 -22.64 6.59
C ALA A 91 9.15 -22.25 7.67
N LYS A 92 8.36 -23.22 8.14
CA LYS A 92 7.38 -22.97 9.22
C LYS A 92 8.11 -22.73 10.56
N MET A 93 7.79 -21.64 11.22
CA MET A 93 8.38 -21.27 12.51
C MET A 93 7.66 -21.93 13.68
N SER A 94 8.38 -22.08 14.80
CA SER A 94 7.80 -22.51 16.07
C SER A 94 7.39 -21.29 16.88
N HIS A 95 6.18 -21.31 17.42
CA HIS A 95 5.63 -20.27 18.28
C HIS A 95 5.86 -20.64 19.76
N GLY A 96 6.36 -19.72 20.59
CA GLY A 96 6.58 -19.99 22.01
C GLY A 96 7.18 -18.81 22.77
N GLY A 97 7.42 -18.96 24.08
CA GLY A 97 8.04 -17.91 24.89
C GLY A 97 9.56 -17.85 24.70
N LEU A 98 10.20 -16.68 24.71
CA LEU A 98 11.65 -16.57 24.41
C LEU A 98 12.57 -16.35 25.63
N VAL A 99 12.08 -15.63 26.64
CA VAL A 99 12.83 -15.30 27.88
C VAL A 99 11.93 -15.52 29.09
N ASN A 100 10.66 -15.18 28.92
CA ASN A 100 9.59 -15.56 29.82
C ASN A 100 8.43 -16.11 28.98
N PRO A 101 7.51 -16.89 29.57
CA PRO A 101 6.38 -17.47 28.84
C PRO A 101 5.40 -16.45 28.25
N LEU A 102 5.47 -15.17 28.65
CA LEU A 102 4.57 -14.10 28.18
C LEU A 102 5.12 -13.37 26.96
N LEU A 103 6.44 -13.38 26.76
CA LEU A 103 7.10 -12.89 25.56
C LEU A 103 7.07 -13.98 24.51
N LEU A 104 5.90 -14.13 23.92
CA LEU A 104 5.68 -15.02 22.78
C LEU A 104 6.46 -14.47 21.58
N VAL A 105 7.05 -15.36 20.78
CA VAL A 105 7.73 -15.03 19.53
C VAL A 105 7.58 -16.22 18.57
N ASP A 106 7.86 -15.99 17.28
CA ASP A 106 8.04 -17.09 16.33
C ASP A 106 9.53 -17.25 15.99
N LYS A 107 10.10 -18.43 16.26
CA LYS A 107 11.50 -18.75 15.94
C LYS A 107 11.59 -19.75 14.80
N CYS A 108 12.38 -19.43 13.79
CA CYS A 108 12.72 -20.34 12.71
C CYS A 108 13.78 -21.35 13.15
N GLN A 109 13.48 -22.64 13.10
CA GLN A 109 14.45 -23.70 13.43
C GLN A 109 15.47 -23.95 12.31
N SER A 110 15.18 -23.52 11.08
CA SER A 110 16.07 -23.73 9.93
C SER A 110 17.18 -22.68 9.84
N CYS A 111 16.83 -21.38 9.91
CA CYS A 111 17.81 -20.29 9.81
C CYS A 111 18.15 -19.64 11.16
N GLY A 112 17.35 -19.86 12.21
CA GLY A 112 17.57 -19.26 13.53
C GLY A 112 17.03 -17.84 13.69
N GLY A 113 16.38 -17.26 12.68
CA GLY A 113 15.75 -15.94 12.78
C GLY A 113 14.50 -15.95 13.65
N ILE A 114 14.16 -14.78 14.20
CA ILE A 114 13.09 -14.59 15.18
C ILE A 114 12.18 -13.45 14.71
N TRP A 115 10.87 -13.70 14.76
CA TRP A 115 9.85 -12.70 14.52
C TRP A 115 9.19 -12.27 15.84
N LEU A 116 9.10 -10.96 16.03
CA LEU A 116 8.37 -10.33 17.13
C LEU A 116 7.21 -9.49 16.61
N ASP A 117 6.08 -9.61 17.27
CA ASP A 117 4.94 -8.75 17.01
C ASP A 117 5.08 -7.38 17.66
N ALA A 118 4.39 -6.38 17.10
CA ALA A 118 4.36 -5.02 17.62
C ALA A 118 4.00 -4.94 19.12
N ARG A 119 3.11 -5.82 19.59
CA ARG A 119 2.69 -5.85 21.01
C ARG A 119 3.78 -6.41 21.93
N GLU A 120 4.67 -7.25 21.40
CA GLU A 120 5.75 -7.89 22.15
C GLU A 120 6.97 -6.97 22.29
N LEU A 121 7.13 -6.02 21.36
CA LEU A 121 8.18 -5.01 21.40
C LEU A 121 8.17 -4.19 22.70
N GLY A 122 6.99 -3.87 23.22
CA GLY A 122 6.86 -3.15 24.50
C GLY A 122 7.47 -3.92 25.67
N LEU A 123 7.32 -5.25 25.68
CA LEU A 123 7.95 -6.11 26.68
C LEU A 123 9.47 -6.18 26.48
N VAL A 124 9.95 -6.26 25.24
CA VAL A 124 11.40 -6.25 24.95
C VAL A 124 12.04 -4.94 25.37
N LYS A 125 11.43 -3.78 25.07
CA LYS A 125 11.91 -2.47 25.54
C LYS A 125 12.03 -2.42 27.07
N LYS A 126 11.02 -2.96 27.78
CA LYS A 126 11.01 -3.03 29.24
C LYS A 126 12.08 -3.98 29.79
N LEU A 127 12.32 -5.12 29.13
CA LEU A 127 13.39 -6.06 29.48
C LEU A 127 14.79 -5.49 29.20
N LEU A 128 14.92 -4.65 28.19
CA LEU A 128 16.16 -3.98 27.79
C LEU A 128 16.46 -2.68 28.55
N GLY A 129 15.62 -2.29 29.52
CA GLY A 129 15.83 -1.07 30.31
C GLY A 129 15.92 0.22 29.49
N LEU A 130 15.42 0.22 28.24
CA LEU A 130 15.53 1.38 27.36
C LEU A 130 14.50 2.44 27.80
N PRO A 131 14.92 3.70 28.06
CA PRO A 131 13.99 4.77 28.44
C PRO A 131 12.97 4.99 27.31
N GLY A 132 11.69 4.95 27.69
CA GLY A 132 10.56 4.93 26.77
C GLY A 132 10.46 6.19 25.92
N GLY A 133 10.68 6.01 24.61
CA GLY A 133 9.93 6.68 23.57
C GLY A 133 8.82 5.75 23.09
N ASP A 134 7.72 6.34 22.59
CA ASP A 134 6.41 5.75 22.33
C ASP A 134 6.44 4.30 21.78
N SER A 135 5.39 3.54 22.09
CA SER A 135 5.28 2.10 21.77
C SER A 135 5.25 1.79 20.26
N ALA A 136 5.35 2.80 19.41
CA ALA A 136 5.48 2.68 17.97
C ALA A 136 6.92 3.05 17.55
N VAL A 137 7.60 2.12 16.88
CA VAL A 137 8.68 2.45 15.96
C VAL A 137 7.99 3.17 14.80
N GLU A 138 8.15 4.49 14.73
CA GLU A 138 7.49 5.33 13.73
C GLU A 138 8.27 5.22 12.41
N VAL A 139 8.15 4.05 11.77
CA VAL A 139 8.66 3.87 10.42
C VAL A 139 7.74 4.66 9.52
N ALA A 140 8.25 5.79 9.02
CA ALA A 140 7.59 6.53 7.96
C ALA A 140 7.35 5.52 6.82
N ARG A 141 6.09 5.15 6.60
CA ARG A 141 5.68 4.49 5.36
C ARG A 141 6.28 5.35 4.25
N LEU A 142 7.20 4.79 3.47
CA LEU A 142 7.39 5.24 2.10
C LEU A 142 5.99 5.32 1.55
N ALA A 143 5.56 6.56 1.25
CA ALA A 143 4.17 6.90 0.99
C ALA A 143 3.59 5.76 0.16
N ALA A 144 2.58 5.08 0.73
CA ALA A 144 1.90 4.00 0.05
C ALA A 144 1.70 4.45 -1.39
N ASP A 145 2.20 3.69 -2.36
CA ASP A 145 1.86 3.94 -3.76
C ASP A 145 0.36 4.23 -3.76
N PRO A 146 -0.07 5.41 -4.25
CA PRO A 146 -1.43 5.86 -4.07
C PRO A 146 -2.32 4.71 -4.48
N ALA A 147 -3.17 4.29 -3.53
CA ALA A 147 -3.98 3.08 -3.60
C ALA A 147 -4.37 2.81 -5.05
N ALA A 148 -4.01 1.62 -5.55
CA ALA A 148 -4.23 1.21 -6.93
C ALA A 148 -5.57 1.80 -7.41
N PRO A 149 -5.56 2.57 -8.52
CA PRO A 149 -6.68 3.44 -8.87
C PRO A 149 -7.98 2.63 -8.81
N PRO A 150 -9.04 3.19 -8.20
CA PRO A 150 -10.28 2.46 -7.97
C PRO A 150 -10.72 1.83 -9.28
N ALA A 151 -11.07 0.54 -9.21
CA ALA A 151 -11.49 -0.24 -10.37
C ALA A 151 -12.44 0.60 -11.22
N ARG A 152 -12.04 0.86 -12.46
CA ARG A 152 -12.71 1.76 -13.39
C ARG A 152 -14.19 1.43 -13.41
N ASP A 153 -15.05 2.33 -12.91
CA ASP A 153 -16.49 2.08 -12.82
C ASP A 153 -17.05 1.92 -14.23
N THR A 154 -17.22 0.66 -14.63
CA THR A 154 -17.71 0.25 -15.94
C THR A 154 -19.10 0.83 -16.21
N LYS A 155 -19.92 1.02 -15.16
CA LYS A 155 -21.25 1.65 -15.29
C LYS A 155 -21.10 3.11 -15.70
N THR A 156 -20.24 3.87 -15.03
CA THR A 156 -19.96 5.27 -15.38
C THR A 156 -19.37 5.40 -16.79
N VAL A 157 -18.50 4.47 -17.20
CA VAL A 157 -17.96 4.46 -18.58
C VAL A 157 -19.06 4.21 -19.61
N LEU A 158 -19.92 3.23 -19.38
CA LEU A 158 -21.04 2.90 -20.28
C LEU A 158 -22.04 4.06 -20.39
N ILE A 159 -22.36 4.72 -19.28
CA ILE A 159 -23.25 5.89 -19.26
C ILE A 159 -22.66 7.03 -20.10
N LYS A 160 -21.35 7.32 -19.95
CA LYS A 160 -20.67 8.37 -20.74
C LYS A 160 -20.61 8.03 -22.23
N LEU A 161 -20.40 6.77 -22.59
CA LEU A 161 -20.43 6.33 -23.98
C LEU A 161 -21.83 6.47 -24.59
N ALA A 162 -22.87 6.06 -23.86
CA ALA A 162 -24.26 6.22 -24.30
C ALA A 162 -24.63 7.70 -24.47
N ALA A 163 -24.22 8.57 -23.54
CA ALA A 163 -24.44 10.01 -23.63
C ALA A 163 -23.70 10.64 -24.83
N ALA A 164 -22.46 10.23 -25.10
CA ALA A 164 -21.70 10.68 -26.27
C ALA A 164 -22.34 10.25 -27.59
N LEU A 165 -22.79 9.00 -27.69
CA LEU A 165 -23.50 8.50 -28.86
C LEU A 165 -24.83 9.25 -29.08
N GLY A 166 -25.57 9.52 -28.01
CA GLY A 166 -26.78 10.35 -28.06
C GLY A 166 -26.50 11.77 -28.56
N ALA A 167 -25.43 12.41 -28.07
CA ALA A 167 -25.03 13.73 -28.53
C ALA A 167 -24.65 13.74 -30.02
N ILE A 168 -23.85 12.76 -30.47
CA ILE A 168 -23.44 12.65 -31.88
C ILE A 168 -24.66 12.42 -32.78
N ALA A 169 -25.58 11.53 -32.39
CA ALA A 169 -26.80 11.27 -33.14
C ALA A 169 -27.69 12.52 -33.23
N GLY A 170 -27.83 13.26 -32.12
CA GLY A 170 -28.55 14.54 -32.10
C GLY A 170 -27.92 15.59 -33.03
N LEU A 171 -26.58 15.70 -33.03
CA LEU A 171 -25.86 16.61 -33.92
C LEU A 171 -26.07 16.25 -35.39
N ILE A 172 -25.93 14.97 -35.74
CA ILE A 172 -26.16 14.48 -37.11
C ILE A 172 -27.61 14.78 -37.54
N GLY A 173 -28.59 14.57 -36.66
CA GLY A 173 -30.00 14.86 -36.93
C GLY A 173 -30.24 16.34 -37.21
N VAL A 174 -29.70 17.24 -36.38
CA VAL A 174 -29.81 18.70 -36.60
C VAL A 174 -29.09 19.11 -37.89
N SER A 175 -27.90 18.57 -38.16
CA SER A 175 -27.17 18.85 -39.40
C SER A 175 -27.92 18.35 -40.64
N TYR A 176 -28.59 17.20 -40.57
CA TYR A 176 -29.39 16.65 -41.66
C TYR A 176 -30.64 17.49 -41.93
N GLU A 177 -31.38 17.87 -40.89
CA GLU A 177 -32.55 18.76 -41.03
C GLU A 177 -32.14 20.14 -41.58
N MET A 178 -30.99 20.67 -41.14
CA MET A 178 -30.42 21.90 -41.70
C MET A 178 -30.08 21.74 -43.19
N TYR A 179 -29.51 20.60 -43.58
CA TYR A 179 -29.22 20.29 -44.98
C TYR A 179 -30.51 20.19 -45.82
N LEU A 180 -31.56 19.55 -45.30
CA LEU A 180 -32.87 19.48 -45.97
C LEU A 180 -33.49 20.87 -46.13
N TYR A 181 -33.35 21.75 -45.13
CA TYR A 181 -33.85 23.12 -45.19
C TYR A 181 -33.20 23.95 -46.30
N PHE A 182 -31.90 23.76 -46.53
CA PHE A 182 -31.15 24.49 -47.58
C PHE A 182 -31.14 23.79 -48.95
N SER A 183 -31.67 22.57 -49.05
CA SER A 183 -31.72 21.83 -50.31
C SER A 183 -32.84 22.36 -51.22
N PRO A 184 -32.61 22.46 -52.54
CA PRO A 184 -33.65 22.90 -53.47
C PRO A 184 -34.83 21.92 -53.45
N ALA A 185 -36.05 22.43 -53.60
CA ALA A 185 -37.29 21.64 -53.50
C ALA A 185 -37.37 20.46 -54.49
N GLU A 186 -36.59 20.52 -55.58
CA GLU A 186 -36.49 19.49 -56.61
C GLU A 186 -35.59 18.30 -56.19
N ALA A 187 -34.73 18.47 -55.18
CA ALA A 187 -33.76 17.47 -54.73
C ALA A 187 -34.23 16.62 -53.54
N VAL A 188 -35.39 16.93 -52.94
CA VAL A 188 -35.81 16.33 -51.68
C VAL A 188 -37.26 15.85 -51.73
N SER A 189 -37.49 14.59 -51.35
CA SER A 189 -38.82 13.95 -51.35
C SER A 189 -39.58 14.04 -50.02
N ARG A 190 -38.97 14.60 -48.96
CA ARG A 190 -39.56 14.74 -47.62
C ARG A 190 -39.33 16.14 -47.04
N ALA A 191 -40.38 16.74 -46.50
CA ALA A 191 -40.27 18.02 -45.80
C ALA A 191 -39.60 17.84 -44.42
N PRO A 192 -38.77 18.81 -43.97
CA PRO A 192 -38.21 18.80 -42.63
C PRO A 192 -39.34 18.80 -41.59
N SER A 193 -39.18 18.00 -40.53
CA SER A 193 -40.23 17.85 -39.51
C SER A 193 -39.83 18.48 -38.20
N ILE A 194 -40.69 19.36 -37.67
CA ILE A 194 -40.46 20.05 -36.40
C ILE A 194 -40.23 19.03 -35.27
N GLY A 195 -40.93 17.89 -35.30
CA GLY A 195 -40.75 16.82 -34.33
C GLY A 195 -39.34 16.23 -34.33
N VAL A 196 -38.77 15.92 -35.50
CA VAL A 196 -37.41 15.37 -35.61
C VAL A 196 -36.36 16.40 -35.21
N SER A 197 -36.56 17.67 -35.56
CA SER A 197 -35.67 18.76 -35.15
C SER A 197 -35.63 18.95 -33.64
N VAL A 198 -36.80 18.95 -32.97
CA VAL A 198 -36.89 19.06 -31.51
C VAL A 198 -36.24 17.86 -30.82
N VAL A 199 -36.50 16.64 -31.28
CA VAL A 199 -35.89 15.43 -30.71
C VAL A 199 -34.38 15.44 -30.88
N SER A 200 -33.86 15.82 -32.06
CA SER A 200 -32.43 15.87 -32.34
C SER A 200 -31.72 16.92 -31.46
N ALA A 201 -32.33 18.09 -31.27
CA ALA A 201 -31.81 19.13 -30.39
C ALA A 201 -31.79 18.68 -28.91
N LEU A 202 -32.84 18.00 -28.45
CA LEU A 202 -32.91 17.46 -27.08
C LEU A 202 -31.87 16.36 -26.83
N LEU A 203 -31.64 15.47 -27.81
CA LEU A 203 -30.59 14.45 -27.72
C LEU A 203 -29.20 15.07 -27.65
N PHE A 204 -28.95 16.11 -28.46
CA PHE A 204 -27.69 16.85 -28.43
C PHE A 204 -27.46 17.53 -27.07
N ALA A 205 -28.40 18.36 -26.63
CA ALA A 205 -28.28 19.10 -25.38
C ALA A 205 -28.22 18.17 -24.15
N GLY A 206 -29.07 17.14 -24.12
CA GLY A 206 -29.12 16.16 -23.04
C GLY A 206 -27.84 15.32 -22.95
N GLY A 207 -27.27 14.91 -24.09
CA GLY A 207 -26.00 14.18 -24.14
C GLY A 207 -24.83 15.01 -23.61
N ILE A 208 -24.75 16.30 -23.98
CA ILE A 208 -23.71 17.22 -23.46
C ILE A 208 -23.86 17.45 -21.95
N LEU A 209 -25.09 17.65 -21.47
CA LEU A 209 -25.36 17.81 -20.04
C LEU A 209 -24.95 16.57 -19.24
N ALA A 210 -25.32 15.38 -19.71
CA ALA A 210 -24.98 14.11 -19.07
C ALA A 210 -23.47 13.82 -19.06
N LEU A 211 -22.73 14.24 -20.10
CA LEU A 211 -21.27 14.15 -20.13
C LEU A 211 -20.58 15.07 -19.11
N ASN A 212 -21.23 16.17 -18.72
CA ASN A 212 -20.71 17.14 -17.77
C ASN A 212 -21.21 16.91 -16.33
N TRP A 213 -22.21 16.05 -16.15
CA TRP A 213 -22.78 15.71 -14.84
C TRP A 213 -21.73 15.08 -13.91
N GLY A 214 -21.63 15.58 -12.68
CA GLY A 214 -20.69 15.09 -11.65
C GLY A 214 -19.25 15.62 -11.76
N LYS A 215 -18.96 16.61 -12.62
CA LYS A 215 -17.68 17.33 -12.60
C LYS A 215 -17.61 18.47 -11.57
N GLU A 216 -18.75 18.91 -11.04
CA GLU A 216 -18.84 20.05 -10.10
C GLU A 216 -18.31 19.72 -8.69
N ASP A 217 -18.33 18.45 -8.29
CA ASP A 217 -17.86 18.00 -6.98
C ASP A 217 -16.32 18.01 -6.85
N ARG A 218 -15.60 18.40 -7.90
CA ARG A 218 -14.12 18.48 -7.93
C ARG A 218 -13.57 19.83 -7.42
N TRP A 219 -14.43 20.82 -7.16
CA TRP A 219 -14.04 22.17 -6.74
C TRP A 219 -14.45 22.53 -5.30
N ARG A 220 -14.81 21.55 -4.47
CA ARG A 220 -15.06 21.72 -3.04
C ARG A 220 -14.03 20.97 -2.21
#